data_AF-A0A848WPC1-F1
#
_entry.id   AF-A0A848WPC1-F1
#
_cell.length_a   1.000
_cell.length_b   1.000
_cell.length_c   1.000
_cell.angle_alpha   90.00
_cell.angle_beta   90.00
_cell.angle_gamma   90.00
#
_symmetry.space_group_name_H-M   'P 1'
#
loop_
_entity.id
_entity.type
_entity.pdbx_description
1 polymer ?
#
loop_
_entity_poly.entity_id
_entity_poly.type
_entity_poly.pdbx_seq_one_letter_code
_entity_poly.pdbx_strand_id
1 'polypeptide(L)'
;MKIERTFTKAGKDAYASLEFTTTTSEIRNPDGTVVFKLDDVDVPASWSQVASDVIAQKYFRKAGVPAALKKVKEKGVPEFLWRSVADEKALEKLPDDARYGGEISARQVFDRLAGAWAYWGWKGGYFSTEKDVKAYFDEMRYMLATQRAAPNSPQWFNTGLHWAYGIDGPSQGHHYVDYKTGKLTKSASSYEHPQPHACFIQSCADDLVNEGGIMDLWVREARLFKYGSGTGTNFSHLRGEGESLSGGGKSSGLMGFLKIGDRAAGAIKSGGTTRRAAKMVIVDADHPDIQEFINWKVLEEQKVASIVAGSKMHEEKLNGIFAAIRTWDGAEADAYDPVANETLKTAIRDAKKVAIPETYIKRVLDYARQGHTSIEFPTYDTDWDSEAYSSVSGQNSNNSIRVTDAFLKAVEDDADWDLINRKDGTIAKTVKARDLWDDVGHAAWACADPGIQYHDTVNAWHTCPEDGEIRGSNPCSEYMFLDDTACNLASMNLLTFYKDGEFQADDYMHATRLWT
;
A
#
# COMPACT_ATOMS: atom_id res chain seq x y z
N MET A 1 24.11 -15.56 21.15
CA MET A 1 24.56 -14.18 20.98
C MET A 1 24.84 -13.58 22.34
N LYS A 2 26.01 -12.97 22.51
CA LYS A 2 26.35 -12.13 23.67
C LYS A 2 26.02 -10.69 23.31
N ILE A 3 25.36 -9.97 24.20
CA ILE A 3 24.90 -8.60 23.94
C ILE A 3 25.60 -7.65 24.92
N GLU A 4 26.42 -6.76 24.37
CA GLU A 4 26.96 -5.64 25.12
C GLU A 4 25.93 -4.51 25.18
N ARG A 5 26.03 -3.63 26.18
CA ARG A 5 25.14 -2.48 26.32
C ARG A 5 25.91 -1.23 25.96
N THR A 6 25.34 -0.44 25.06
CA THR A 6 25.92 0.81 24.57
C THR A 6 25.01 1.97 24.94
N PHE A 7 23.71 1.83 24.70
CA PHE A 7 22.75 2.90 24.93
C PHE A 7 22.06 2.82 26.30
N THR A 8 22.05 1.64 26.92
CA THR A 8 21.36 1.40 28.20
C THR A 8 22.32 1.00 29.31
N LYS A 9 21.84 1.02 30.56
CA LYS A 9 22.62 0.61 31.74
C LYS A 9 21.97 -0.57 32.44
N ALA A 10 22.76 -1.59 32.77
CA ALA A 10 22.27 -2.76 33.49
C ALA A 10 21.61 -2.36 34.83
N GLY A 11 20.45 -2.97 35.12
CA GLY A 11 19.70 -2.71 36.35
C GLY A 11 18.89 -1.41 36.36
N LYS A 12 18.96 -0.58 35.31
CA LYS A 12 18.07 0.56 35.09
C LYS A 12 17.01 0.23 34.06
N ASP A 13 15.86 0.89 34.14
CA ASP A 13 14.85 0.82 33.10
C ASP A 13 15.40 1.39 31.78
N ALA A 14 14.98 0.82 30.64
CA ALA A 14 15.44 1.21 29.31
C ALA A 14 15.17 2.69 29.00
N TYR A 15 14.13 3.27 29.61
CA TYR A 15 13.73 4.66 29.41
C TYR A 15 14.24 5.58 30.52
N ALA A 16 15.03 5.10 31.48
CA ALA A 16 15.41 5.86 32.68
C ALA A 16 16.18 7.17 32.40
N SER A 17 16.78 7.30 31.21
CA SER A 17 17.48 8.52 30.76
C SER A 17 16.66 9.34 29.76
N LEU A 18 15.40 9.00 29.52
CA LEU A 18 14.53 9.66 28.55
C LEU A 18 13.37 10.34 29.29
N GLU A 19 13.11 11.58 28.94
CA GLU A 19 11.92 12.30 29.39
C GLU A 19 10.73 11.92 28.51
N PHE A 20 9.57 11.68 29.13
CA PHE A 20 8.32 11.43 28.45
C PHE A 20 7.31 12.50 28.86
N THR A 21 6.42 12.83 27.93
CA THR A 21 5.40 13.85 28.10
C THR A 21 4.07 13.36 27.52
N THR A 22 3.00 14.02 27.94
CA THR A 22 1.64 13.74 27.49
C THR A 22 1.23 14.78 26.45
N THR A 23 0.64 14.33 25.33
CA THR A 23 0.08 15.18 24.28
C THR A 23 -1.29 14.68 23.83
N THR A 24 -1.98 15.45 22.97
CA THR A 24 -3.21 15.04 22.29
C THR A 24 -2.92 14.88 20.80
N SER A 25 -3.45 13.81 20.20
CA SER A 25 -3.47 13.64 18.74
C SER A 25 -4.88 13.90 18.21
N GLU A 26 -5.02 14.80 17.24
CA GLU A 26 -6.33 15.18 16.69
C GLU A 26 -6.27 15.39 15.17
N ILE A 27 -7.26 14.86 14.44
CA ILE A 27 -7.47 15.12 13.02
C ILE A 27 -8.80 15.82 12.85
N ARG A 28 -8.81 16.90 12.07
CA ARG A 28 -10.04 17.57 11.62
C ARG A 28 -10.16 17.52 10.10
N ASN A 29 -11.39 17.44 9.63
CA ASN A 29 -11.74 17.71 8.24
C ASN A 29 -11.52 19.21 7.92
N PRO A 30 -11.46 19.59 6.63
CA PRO A 30 -11.39 21.00 6.23
C PRO A 30 -12.55 21.85 6.75
N ASP A 31 -13.72 21.24 6.99
CA ASP A 31 -14.90 21.88 7.59
C ASP A 31 -14.81 22.06 9.13
N GLY A 32 -13.71 21.61 9.74
CA GLY A 32 -13.43 21.71 11.17
C GLY A 32 -13.98 20.54 12.02
N THR A 33 -14.71 19.59 11.43
CA THR A 33 -15.24 18.42 12.16
C THR A 33 -14.12 17.46 12.54
N VAL A 34 -14.19 16.87 13.75
CA VAL A 34 -13.16 15.96 14.26
C VAL A 34 -13.33 14.57 13.65
N VAL A 35 -12.29 14.08 12.99
CA VAL A 35 -12.22 12.74 12.38
C VAL A 35 -11.67 11.72 13.38
N PHE A 36 -10.66 12.13 14.15
CA PHE A 36 -10.01 11.29 15.15
C PHE A 36 -9.50 12.18 16.27
N LYS A 37 -9.67 11.74 17.51
CA LYS A 37 -9.05 12.37 18.67
C LYS A 37 -8.62 11.30 19.67
N LEU A 38 -7.41 11.42 20.18
CA LEU A 38 -6.91 10.65 21.31
C LEU A 38 -6.18 11.60 22.25
N ASP A 39 -6.76 11.78 23.43
CA ASP A 39 -6.17 12.53 24.52
C ASP A 39 -5.18 11.65 25.31
N ASP A 40 -4.34 12.29 26.12
CA ASP A 40 -3.40 11.66 27.04
C ASP A 40 -2.40 10.67 26.41
N VAL A 41 -1.92 10.99 25.21
CA VAL A 41 -0.90 10.20 24.49
C VAL A 41 0.47 10.39 25.14
N ASP A 42 1.02 9.32 25.74
CA ASP A 42 2.34 9.32 26.38
C ASP A 42 3.46 8.96 25.38
N VAL A 43 4.38 9.89 25.15
CA VAL A 43 5.45 9.81 24.14
C VAL A 43 6.77 10.40 24.67
N PRO A 44 7.93 10.04 24.11
CA PRO A 44 9.18 10.71 24.45
C PRO A 44 9.09 12.22 24.16
N ALA A 45 9.54 13.05 25.11
CA ALA A 45 9.43 14.51 25.03
C ALA A 45 10.22 15.13 23.86
N SER A 46 11.19 14.40 23.30
CA SER A 46 11.96 14.81 22.14
C SER A 46 11.23 14.61 20.80
N TRP A 47 10.07 13.95 20.79
CA TRP A 47 9.32 13.71 19.56
C TRP A 47 8.62 14.97 19.09
N SER A 48 8.54 15.16 17.77
CA SER A 48 7.69 16.19 17.18
C SER A 48 6.21 15.82 17.33
N GLN A 49 5.32 16.83 17.31
CA GLN A 49 3.88 16.58 17.33
C GLN A 49 3.45 15.65 16.18
N VAL A 50 4.04 15.81 15.00
CA VAL A 50 3.76 14.93 13.84
C VAL A 50 4.12 13.47 14.13
N ALA A 51 5.24 13.19 14.80
CA ALA A 51 5.60 11.82 15.18
C ALA A 51 4.62 11.24 16.21
N SER A 52 4.20 12.05 17.18
CA SER A 52 3.18 11.70 18.18
C SER A 52 1.83 11.41 17.55
N ASP A 53 1.41 12.23 16.59
CA ASP A 53 0.18 12.04 15.81
C ASP A 53 0.25 10.75 14.99
N VAL A 54 1.37 10.49 14.30
CA VAL A 54 1.54 9.29 13.48
C VAL A 54 1.47 8.01 14.31
N ILE A 55 2.16 7.95 15.47
CA ILE A 55 2.10 6.75 16.32
C ILE A 55 0.70 6.55 16.89
N ALA A 56 0.07 7.61 17.38
CA ALA A 56 -1.26 7.56 17.96
C ALA A 56 -2.30 7.14 16.91
N GLN A 57 -2.22 7.68 15.69
CA GLN A 57 -3.20 7.45 14.64
C GLN A 57 -3.03 6.09 13.97
N LYS A 58 -1.79 5.71 13.66
CA LYS A 58 -1.52 4.56 12.78
C LYS A 58 -1.06 3.31 13.53
N TYR A 59 -0.29 3.45 14.60
CA TYR A 59 0.45 2.33 15.18
C TYR A 59 -0.08 1.85 16.54
N PHE A 60 -0.80 2.71 17.27
CA PHE A 60 -1.54 2.27 18.44
C PHE A 60 -2.67 1.33 18.05
N ARG A 61 -2.69 0.16 18.68
CA ARG A 61 -3.83 -0.75 18.63
C ARG A 61 -5.04 -0.02 19.19
N LYS A 62 -6.10 0.11 18.39
CA LYS A 62 -7.28 0.91 18.76
C LYS A 62 -8.25 0.23 19.73
N ALA A 63 -8.27 -1.10 19.75
CA ALA A 63 -9.25 -1.86 20.50
C ALA A 63 -8.73 -3.25 20.90
N GLY A 64 -9.33 -3.80 21.95
CA GLY A 64 -9.07 -5.16 22.44
C GLY A 64 -7.86 -5.28 23.36
N VAL A 65 -7.24 -4.17 23.75
CA VAL A 65 -6.17 -4.15 24.77
C VAL A 65 -6.82 -4.26 26.16
N PRO A 66 -6.55 -5.31 26.95
CA PRO A 66 -7.14 -5.47 28.27
C PRO A 66 -6.59 -4.46 29.27
N ALA A 67 -7.45 -3.86 30.09
CA ALA A 67 -7.05 -2.94 31.17
C ALA A 67 -6.29 -3.63 32.32
N ALA A 68 -6.47 -4.95 32.48
CA ALA A 68 -5.78 -5.78 33.45
C ALA A 68 -5.22 -7.05 32.81
N LEU A 69 -3.94 -7.32 33.08
CA LEU A 69 -3.19 -8.43 32.50
C LEU A 69 -2.58 -9.29 33.60
N LYS A 70 -2.45 -10.59 33.32
CA LYS A 70 -1.68 -11.54 34.14
C LYS A 70 -0.61 -12.24 33.32
N LYS A 71 0.52 -12.55 33.94
CA LYS A 71 1.62 -13.30 33.30
C LYS A 71 1.32 -14.79 33.24
N VAL A 72 1.67 -15.42 32.12
CA VAL A 72 1.55 -16.87 31.92
C VAL A 72 2.91 -17.52 32.15
N LYS A 73 3.05 -18.21 33.28
CA LYS A 73 4.27 -18.94 33.61
C LYS A 73 4.61 -19.96 32.54
N GLU A 74 5.82 -19.89 32.02
CA GLU A 74 6.30 -20.79 30.97
C GLU A 74 7.63 -21.42 31.38
N LYS A 75 7.70 -22.76 31.30
CA LYS A 75 8.91 -23.51 31.68
C LYS A 75 10.06 -23.19 30.72
N GLY A 76 11.21 -22.84 31.28
CA GLY A 76 12.42 -22.53 30.50
C GLY A 76 12.44 -21.13 29.88
N VAL A 77 11.45 -20.28 30.19
CA VAL A 77 11.44 -18.86 29.82
C VAL A 77 11.62 -18.01 31.08
N PRO A 78 12.54 -17.03 31.07
CA PRO A 78 12.70 -16.07 32.16
C PRO A 78 11.40 -15.35 32.50
N GLU A 79 11.18 -15.07 33.78
CA GLU A 79 9.92 -14.48 34.28
C GLU A 79 9.56 -13.16 33.59
N PHE A 80 10.54 -12.30 33.32
CA PHE A 80 10.30 -11.03 32.66
C PHE A 80 9.87 -11.17 31.18
N LEU A 81 10.12 -12.33 30.55
CA LEU A 81 9.73 -12.65 29.17
C LEU A 81 8.42 -13.45 29.08
N TRP A 82 7.80 -13.78 30.21
CA TRP A 82 6.48 -14.42 30.17
C TRP A 82 5.48 -13.53 29.45
N ARG A 83 4.77 -14.14 28.51
CA ARG A 83 3.63 -13.50 27.84
C ARG A 83 2.55 -13.14 28.84
N SER A 84 1.71 -12.18 28.48
CA SER A 84 0.53 -11.81 29.28
C SER A 84 -0.75 -12.23 28.57
N VAL A 85 -1.82 -12.37 29.35
CA VAL A 85 -3.20 -12.55 28.89
C VAL A 85 -4.12 -11.67 29.72
N ALA A 86 -5.34 -11.43 29.23
CA ALA A 86 -6.39 -10.79 30.02
C ALA A 86 -6.56 -11.46 31.39
N ASP A 87 -6.57 -10.66 32.45
CA ASP A 87 -6.94 -11.13 33.78
C ASP A 87 -8.45 -10.96 34.00
N GLU A 88 -9.23 -11.92 33.51
CA GLU A 88 -10.70 -11.89 33.55
C GLU A 88 -11.24 -11.54 34.95
N LYS A 89 -10.65 -12.07 36.02
CA LYS A 89 -11.10 -11.80 37.40
C LYS A 89 -10.86 -10.36 37.84
N ALA A 90 -9.80 -9.71 37.32
CA ALA A 90 -9.53 -8.31 37.59
C ALA A 90 -10.40 -7.42 36.69
N LEU A 91 -10.61 -7.81 35.44
CA LEU A 91 -11.46 -7.10 34.48
C LEU A 91 -12.93 -7.08 34.92
N GLU A 92 -13.46 -8.18 35.46
CA GLU A 92 -14.82 -8.27 36.01
C GLU A 92 -15.12 -7.21 37.10
N LYS A 93 -14.08 -6.68 37.76
CA LYS A 93 -14.21 -5.63 38.78
C LYS A 93 -14.30 -4.22 38.19
N LEU A 94 -14.03 -4.06 36.90
CA LEU A 94 -14.13 -2.80 36.18
C LEU A 94 -15.49 -2.69 35.48
N PRO A 95 -15.98 -1.45 35.26
CA PRO A 95 -17.10 -1.18 34.36
C PRO A 95 -16.87 -1.82 32.97
N ASP A 96 -17.93 -2.31 32.34
CA ASP A 96 -17.84 -3.06 31.07
C ASP A 96 -17.09 -2.27 29.96
N ASP A 97 -17.31 -0.96 29.89
CA ASP A 97 -16.68 -0.03 28.95
C ASP A 97 -15.23 0.33 29.28
N ALA A 98 -14.77 0.02 30.49
CA ALA A 98 -13.39 0.24 30.95
C ALA A 98 -12.51 -1.03 30.91
N ARG A 99 -13.08 -2.20 30.55
CA ARG A 99 -12.32 -3.47 30.54
C ARG A 99 -11.34 -3.58 29.38
N TYR A 100 -11.70 -3.03 28.23
CA TYR A 100 -10.93 -3.12 27.00
C TYR A 100 -10.84 -1.77 26.32
N GLY A 101 -9.65 -1.40 25.86
CA GLY A 101 -9.39 -0.15 25.17
C GLY A 101 -8.34 -0.30 24.08
N GLY A 102 -7.64 0.80 23.80
CA GLY A 102 -6.50 0.85 22.90
C GLY A 102 -5.17 1.12 23.63
N GLU A 103 -4.08 1.09 22.88
CA GLU A 103 -2.80 1.64 23.32
C GLU A 103 -2.91 3.17 23.41
N ILE A 104 -2.32 3.74 24.46
CA ILE A 104 -2.28 5.18 24.74
C ILE A 104 -0.85 5.68 25.01
N SER A 105 0.13 4.77 25.11
CA SER A 105 1.53 5.12 25.35
C SER A 105 2.43 4.48 24.30
N ALA A 106 3.41 5.23 23.82
CA ALA A 106 4.46 4.72 22.95
C ALA A 106 5.26 3.59 23.62
N ARG A 107 5.36 3.58 24.96
CA ARG A 107 6.01 2.50 25.72
C ARG A 107 5.34 1.16 25.49
N GLN A 108 3.99 1.14 25.45
CA GLN A 108 3.23 -0.09 25.19
C GLN A 108 3.63 -0.71 23.86
N VAL A 109 3.77 0.12 22.82
CA VAL A 109 4.20 -0.28 21.48
C VAL A 109 5.65 -0.79 21.50
N PHE A 110 6.58 -0.03 22.06
CA PHE A 110 7.99 -0.41 22.10
C PHE A 110 8.20 -1.71 22.89
N ASP A 111 7.51 -1.85 24.02
CA ASP A 111 7.60 -3.02 24.89
C ASP A 111 7.03 -4.27 24.22
N ARG A 112 5.88 -4.19 23.53
CA ARG A 112 5.33 -5.36 22.83
C ARG A 112 6.20 -5.80 21.66
N LEU A 113 6.80 -4.87 20.93
CA LEU A 113 7.69 -5.18 19.80
C LEU A 113 8.97 -5.84 20.30
N ALA A 114 9.74 -5.13 21.11
CA ALA A 114 11.02 -5.62 21.62
C ALA A 114 10.84 -6.87 22.48
N GLY A 115 9.75 -6.97 23.24
CA GLY A 115 9.45 -8.10 24.10
C GLY A 115 9.12 -9.36 23.32
N ALA A 116 8.34 -9.23 22.24
CA ALA A 116 8.05 -10.35 21.35
C ALA A 116 9.30 -10.85 20.61
N TRP A 117 10.14 -9.95 20.10
CA TRP A 117 11.41 -10.33 19.47
C TRP A 117 12.36 -11.00 20.47
N ALA A 118 12.48 -10.45 21.68
CA ALA A 118 13.28 -11.05 22.75
C ALA A 118 12.76 -12.44 23.16
N TYR A 119 11.44 -12.58 23.27
CA TYR A 119 10.78 -13.86 23.55
C TYR A 119 11.05 -14.90 22.47
N TRP A 120 10.86 -14.57 21.20
CA TRP A 120 11.14 -15.47 20.08
C TRP A 120 12.63 -15.82 19.98
N GLY A 121 13.52 -14.84 20.13
CA GLY A 121 14.97 -15.07 20.14
C GLY A 121 15.41 -15.97 21.29
N TRP A 122 14.83 -15.80 22.50
CA TRP A 122 15.08 -16.70 23.62
C TRP A 122 14.63 -18.13 23.31
N LYS A 123 13.40 -18.29 22.82
CA LYS A 123 12.81 -19.58 22.46
C LYS A 123 13.61 -20.29 21.36
N GLY A 124 14.13 -19.53 20.40
CA GLY A 124 14.99 -20.02 19.32
C GLY A 124 16.45 -20.25 19.72
N GLY A 125 16.84 -20.00 20.97
CA GLY A 125 18.22 -20.22 21.44
C GLY A 125 19.24 -19.18 20.93
N TYR A 126 18.78 -17.99 20.54
CA TYR A 126 19.65 -16.94 19.99
C TYR A 126 20.52 -16.27 21.05
N PHE A 127 20.15 -16.33 22.34
CA PHE A 127 20.87 -15.65 23.42
C PHE A 127 21.66 -16.62 24.29
N SER A 128 22.85 -16.19 24.74
CA SER A 128 23.73 -17.07 25.52
C SER A 128 23.31 -17.13 26.99
N THR A 129 22.78 -16.03 27.52
CA THR A 129 22.36 -15.88 28.92
C THR A 129 21.11 -15.03 29.05
N GLU A 130 20.44 -15.10 30.21
CA GLU A 130 19.32 -14.21 30.54
C GLU A 130 19.73 -12.71 30.51
N LYS A 131 20.98 -12.42 30.87
CA LYS A 131 21.52 -11.05 30.81
C LYS A 131 21.57 -10.52 29.38
N ASP A 132 21.89 -11.37 28.42
CA ASP A 132 21.99 -11.00 27.00
C ASP A 132 20.62 -10.64 26.41
N VAL A 133 19.60 -11.49 26.64
CA VAL A 133 18.24 -11.18 26.15
C VAL A 133 17.64 -9.96 26.84
N LYS A 134 17.98 -9.71 28.11
CA LYS A 134 17.57 -8.50 28.81
C LYS A 134 18.28 -7.26 28.25
N ALA A 135 19.57 -7.36 27.90
CA ALA A 135 20.28 -6.29 27.24
C ALA A 135 19.68 -5.98 25.86
N TYR A 136 19.40 -7.01 25.04
CA TYR A 136 18.70 -6.85 23.77
C TYR A 136 17.35 -6.15 23.95
N PHE A 137 16.52 -6.62 24.88
CA PHE A 137 15.21 -6.02 25.15
C PHE A 137 15.30 -4.54 25.54
N ASP A 138 16.29 -4.16 26.35
CA ASP A 138 16.47 -2.77 26.77
C ASP A 138 17.02 -1.89 25.64
N GLU A 139 18.05 -2.35 24.92
CA GLU A 139 18.66 -1.59 23.82
C GLU A 139 17.66 -1.35 22.67
N MET A 140 16.85 -2.36 22.30
CA MET A 140 15.83 -2.22 21.27
C MET A 140 14.76 -1.19 21.65
N ARG A 141 14.26 -1.23 22.89
CA ARG A 141 13.29 -0.24 23.39
C ARG A 141 13.85 1.16 23.39
N TYR A 142 15.11 1.32 23.80
CA TYR A 142 15.78 2.61 23.76
C TYR A 142 15.93 3.14 22.33
N MET A 143 16.37 2.28 21.39
CA MET A 143 16.53 2.67 19.99
C MET A 143 15.21 3.08 19.33
N LEU A 144 14.10 2.37 19.64
CA LEU A 144 12.76 2.74 19.18
C LEU A 144 12.31 4.09 19.77
N ALA A 145 12.45 4.27 21.09
CA ALA A 145 12.03 5.51 21.77
C ALA A 145 12.83 6.73 21.30
N THR A 146 14.10 6.55 20.95
CA THR A 146 14.98 7.63 20.49
C THR A 146 15.02 7.80 18.98
N GLN A 147 14.16 7.07 18.23
CA GLN A 147 14.08 7.12 16.77
C GLN A 147 15.43 6.87 16.06
N ARG A 148 16.30 6.05 16.68
CA ARG A 148 17.57 5.59 16.08
C ARG A 148 17.32 4.56 14.98
N ALA A 149 16.30 3.75 15.17
CA ALA A 149 15.92 2.70 14.24
C ALA A 149 14.42 2.43 14.32
N ALA A 150 13.85 1.99 13.20
CA ALA A 150 12.45 1.61 13.11
C ALA A 150 12.27 0.40 12.19
N PRO A 151 11.44 -0.60 12.56
CA PRO A 151 11.05 -1.65 11.63
C PRO A 151 10.01 -1.13 10.63
N ASN A 152 9.72 -1.91 9.60
CA ASN A 152 8.62 -1.61 8.68
C ASN A 152 7.24 -1.61 9.35
N SER A 153 6.27 -0.91 8.73
CA SER A 153 4.93 -0.70 9.29
C SER A 153 4.18 -1.97 9.75
N PRO A 154 4.16 -3.11 9.02
CA PRO A 154 3.52 -4.33 9.53
C PRO A 154 4.03 -4.86 10.86
N GLN A 155 5.31 -4.62 11.21
CA GLN A 155 5.82 -4.94 12.54
C GLN A 155 5.09 -4.13 13.60
N TRP A 156 5.00 -2.82 13.41
CA TRP A 156 4.26 -1.92 14.31
C TRP A 156 2.80 -2.32 14.45
N PHE A 157 2.13 -2.77 13.39
CA PHE A 157 0.71 -3.15 13.48
C PHE A 157 0.47 -4.46 14.21
N ASN A 158 1.27 -5.49 13.92
CA ASN A 158 0.89 -6.87 14.22
C ASN A 158 1.77 -7.53 15.28
N THR A 159 3.02 -7.09 15.44
CA THR A 159 4.01 -7.80 16.26
C THR A 159 3.75 -7.59 17.75
N GLY A 160 3.78 -8.69 18.50
CA GLY A 160 3.72 -8.69 19.95
C GLY A 160 2.34 -8.49 20.57
N LEU A 161 1.26 -8.34 19.77
CA LEU A 161 -0.10 -8.25 20.31
C LEU A 161 -0.49 -9.51 21.12
N HIS A 162 -0.17 -10.69 20.61
CA HIS A 162 -0.39 -11.95 21.34
C HIS A 162 0.53 -12.07 22.56
N TRP A 163 1.80 -11.70 22.44
CA TRP A 163 2.76 -11.81 23.55
C TRP A 163 2.45 -10.83 24.70
N ALA A 164 2.14 -9.56 24.38
CA ALA A 164 1.93 -8.52 25.37
C ALA A 164 0.54 -8.59 26.02
N TYR A 165 -0.50 -8.91 25.23
CA TYR A 165 -1.90 -8.77 25.65
C TYR A 165 -2.72 -10.07 25.59
N GLY A 166 -2.20 -11.12 24.95
CA GLY A 166 -2.97 -12.33 24.69
C GLY A 166 -4.03 -12.15 23.60
N ILE A 167 -3.95 -11.08 22.81
CA ILE A 167 -4.86 -10.86 21.67
C ILE A 167 -4.62 -11.97 20.64
N ASP A 168 -5.70 -12.61 20.21
CA ASP A 168 -5.66 -13.67 19.21
C ASP A 168 -6.87 -13.59 18.24
N GLY A 169 -6.84 -14.39 17.17
CA GLY A 169 -7.90 -14.53 16.19
C GLY A 169 -7.67 -15.74 15.29
N PRO A 170 -8.70 -16.19 14.55
CA PRO A 170 -8.60 -17.39 13.71
C PRO A 170 -7.56 -17.21 12.60
N SER A 171 -6.86 -18.29 12.24
CA SER A 171 -5.92 -18.28 11.10
C SER A 171 -6.54 -17.68 9.83
N GLN A 172 -5.76 -16.85 9.15
CA GLN A 172 -6.13 -16.25 7.86
C GLN A 172 -5.30 -16.81 6.70
N GLY A 173 -4.63 -17.95 6.90
CA GLY A 173 -3.87 -18.63 5.85
C GLY A 173 -2.39 -18.26 5.76
N HIS A 174 -1.81 -17.66 6.80
CA HIS A 174 -0.35 -17.45 6.88
C HIS A 174 0.37 -18.74 7.25
N HIS A 175 1.63 -18.80 6.84
CA HIS A 175 2.56 -19.85 7.19
C HIS A 175 3.75 -19.26 7.95
N TYR A 176 4.38 -20.08 8.77
CA TYR A 176 5.66 -19.77 9.40
C TYR A 176 6.54 -21.01 9.33
N VAL A 177 7.86 -20.82 9.40
CA VAL A 177 8.79 -21.94 9.53
C VAL A 177 8.94 -22.22 11.03
N ASP A 178 8.57 -23.43 11.46
CA ASP A 178 8.75 -23.83 12.85
C ASP A 178 10.25 -23.98 13.13
N TYR A 179 10.78 -23.15 14.04
CA TYR A 179 12.22 -23.07 14.31
C TYR A 179 12.83 -24.34 14.90
N LYS A 180 12.03 -25.28 15.42
CA LYS A 180 12.53 -26.54 15.98
C LYS A 180 12.62 -27.63 14.91
N THR A 181 11.63 -27.69 14.05
CA THR A 181 11.47 -28.75 13.04
C THR A 181 11.98 -28.33 11.66
N GLY A 182 12.12 -27.03 11.42
CA GLY A 182 12.45 -26.46 10.11
C GLY A 182 11.33 -26.56 9.08
N LYS A 183 10.10 -26.94 9.48
CA LYS A 183 8.99 -27.18 8.56
C LYS A 183 8.12 -25.95 8.37
N LEU A 184 7.76 -25.67 7.12
CA LEU A 184 6.71 -24.73 6.79
C LEU A 184 5.37 -25.23 7.38
N THR A 185 4.80 -24.43 8.27
CA THR A 185 3.64 -24.79 9.07
C THR A 185 2.56 -23.72 8.89
N LYS A 186 1.33 -24.16 8.61
CA LYS A 186 0.18 -23.27 8.57
C LYS A 186 -0.12 -22.77 9.98
N SER A 187 -0.20 -21.46 10.16
CA SER A 187 -0.53 -20.89 11.46
C SER A 187 -1.95 -21.26 11.87
N ALA A 188 -2.16 -21.60 13.14
CA ALA A 188 -3.49 -21.78 13.74
C ALA A 188 -4.11 -20.44 14.20
N SER A 189 -3.25 -19.42 14.39
CA SER A 189 -3.57 -18.12 14.98
C SER A 189 -3.19 -16.97 14.05
N SER A 190 -3.92 -15.85 14.14
CA SER A 190 -3.59 -14.61 13.43
C SER A 190 -2.45 -13.80 14.06
N TYR A 191 -2.17 -13.97 15.35
CA TYR A 191 -1.32 -13.04 16.11
C TYR A 191 -0.18 -13.71 16.89
N GLU A 192 -0.22 -15.03 17.10
CA GLU A 192 0.89 -15.77 17.73
C GLU A 192 2.13 -15.77 16.83
N HIS A 193 1.91 -16.08 15.55
CA HIS A 193 2.85 -15.88 14.46
C HIS A 193 2.25 -14.84 13.50
N PRO A 194 2.36 -13.55 13.85
CA PRO A 194 1.71 -12.48 13.10
C PRO A 194 2.32 -12.36 11.71
N GLN A 195 1.75 -11.48 10.89
CA GLN A 195 2.34 -11.10 9.63
C GLN A 195 3.16 -9.80 9.75
N PRO A 196 4.50 -9.88 9.91
CA PRO A 196 5.35 -8.71 10.09
C PRO A 196 6.02 -8.17 8.82
N HIS A 197 5.91 -8.85 7.67
CA HIS A 197 6.68 -8.49 6.47
C HIS A 197 6.02 -7.36 5.70
N ALA A 198 6.81 -6.40 5.22
CA ALA A 198 6.31 -5.26 4.46
C ALA A 198 5.86 -5.64 3.05
N CYS A 199 6.56 -6.59 2.45
CA CYS A 199 6.58 -6.73 1.00
C CYS A 199 6.73 -8.18 0.59
N PHE A 200 6.08 -8.56 -0.51
CA PHE A 200 6.11 -9.89 -1.11
C PHE A 200 6.35 -9.80 -2.59
N ILE A 201 7.07 -10.78 -3.11
CA ILE A 201 7.11 -11.11 -4.53
C ILE A 201 6.24 -12.35 -4.69
N GLN A 202 5.31 -12.36 -5.64
CA GLN A 202 4.38 -13.46 -5.85
C GLN A 202 4.46 -13.93 -7.29
N SER A 203 4.60 -15.24 -7.49
CA SER A 203 4.51 -15.86 -8.81
C SER A 203 3.07 -15.83 -9.32
N CYS A 204 2.91 -15.90 -10.64
CA CYS A 204 1.63 -16.05 -11.30
C CYS A 204 1.78 -16.96 -12.52
N ALA A 205 1.09 -18.10 -12.52
CA ALA A 205 1.02 -18.99 -13.66
C ALA A 205 -0.07 -18.54 -14.65
N ASP A 206 0.12 -18.88 -15.93
CA ASP A 206 -0.87 -18.71 -17.00
C ASP A 206 -2.01 -19.76 -16.90
N ASP A 207 -2.69 -19.73 -15.75
CA ASP A 207 -3.84 -20.53 -15.36
C ASP A 207 -4.88 -19.62 -14.69
N LEU A 208 -6.17 -19.82 -14.98
CA LEU A 208 -7.21 -18.92 -14.49
C LEU A 208 -7.55 -19.12 -13.01
N VAL A 209 -7.73 -20.37 -12.54
CA VAL A 209 -8.42 -20.65 -11.26
C VAL A 209 -7.72 -21.63 -10.33
N ASN A 210 -6.71 -22.35 -10.81
CA ASN A 210 -5.98 -23.31 -9.98
C ASN A 210 -5.01 -22.59 -9.03
N GLU A 211 -4.49 -23.33 -8.05
CA GLU A 211 -3.47 -22.85 -7.13
C GLU A 211 -2.26 -22.32 -7.90
N GLY A 212 -1.79 -21.12 -7.55
CA GLY A 212 -0.72 -20.42 -8.28
C GLY A 212 -1.18 -19.70 -9.56
N GLY A 213 -2.45 -19.81 -9.96
CA GLY A 213 -3.04 -19.09 -11.09
C GLY A 213 -3.46 -17.65 -10.78
N ILE A 214 -4.09 -17.00 -11.76
CA ILE A 214 -4.45 -15.58 -11.76
C ILE A 214 -5.47 -15.26 -10.64
N MET A 215 -6.55 -16.03 -10.52
CA MET A 215 -7.57 -15.75 -9.49
C MET A 215 -7.08 -16.09 -8.08
N ASP A 216 -6.23 -17.10 -7.94
CA ASP A 216 -5.60 -17.43 -6.66
C ASP A 216 -4.60 -16.34 -6.22
N LEU A 217 -3.85 -15.74 -7.16
CA LEU A 217 -3.02 -14.56 -6.86
C LEU A 217 -3.83 -13.45 -6.19
N TRP A 218 -5.02 -13.10 -6.71
CA TRP A 218 -5.85 -12.06 -6.10
C TRP A 218 -6.28 -12.41 -4.66
N VAL A 219 -6.53 -13.69 -4.38
CA VAL A 219 -6.84 -14.16 -3.02
C VAL A 219 -5.62 -14.05 -2.11
N ARG A 220 -4.42 -14.43 -2.60
CA ARG A 220 -3.16 -14.30 -1.86
C ARG A 220 -2.83 -12.84 -1.56
N GLU A 221 -2.94 -11.96 -2.56
CA GLU A 221 -2.73 -10.52 -2.40
C GLU A 221 -3.72 -9.91 -1.41
N ALA A 222 -5.00 -10.25 -1.49
CA ALA A 222 -5.99 -9.74 -0.54
C ALA A 222 -5.68 -10.08 0.92
N ARG A 223 -5.16 -11.29 1.17
CA ARG A 223 -4.68 -11.70 2.51
C ARG A 223 -3.50 -10.85 2.96
N LEU A 224 -2.53 -10.59 2.08
CA LEU A 224 -1.35 -9.78 2.39
C LEU A 224 -1.70 -8.30 2.63
N PHE A 225 -2.54 -7.73 1.77
CA PHE A 225 -3.03 -6.36 1.89
C PHE A 225 -3.76 -6.15 3.22
N LYS A 226 -4.63 -7.08 3.63
CA LYS A 226 -5.36 -7.03 4.91
C LYS A 226 -4.42 -6.78 6.11
N TYR A 227 -3.20 -7.31 6.09
CA TYR A 227 -2.24 -7.19 7.19
C TYR A 227 -1.18 -6.10 7.02
N GLY A 228 -1.30 -5.26 5.99
CA GLY A 228 -0.43 -4.09 5.81
C GLY A 228 0.72 -4.31 4.84
N SER A 229 0.80 -5.47 4.19
CA SER A 229 1.88 -5.81 3.26
C SER A 229 1.53 -5.35 1.84
N GLY A 230 2.53 -5.04 1.03
CA GLY A 230 2.39 -4.85 -0.41
C GLY A 230 2.94 -6.04 -1.21
N THR A 231 2.55 -6.14 -2.48
CA THR A 231 2.87 -7.29 -3.34
C THR A 231 3.38 -6.85 -4.70
N GLY A 232 4.31 -7.58 -5.28
CA GLY A 232 4.72 -7.40 -6.67
C GLY A 232 4.74 -8.71 -7.42
N THR A 233 4.38 -8.64 -8.71
CA THR A 233 4.30 -9.80 -9.60
C THR A 233 4.75 -9.42 -10.99
N ASN A 234 5.56 -10.28 -11.60
CA ASN A 234 5.85 -10.22 -13.02
C ASN A 234 4.79 -11.02 -13.79
N PHE A 235 4.02 -10.34 -14.64
CA PHE A 235 2.91 -10.90 -15.41
C PHE A 235 3.30 -11.38 -16.80
N SER A 236 4.59 -11.31 -17.15
CA SER A 236 5.08 -11.62 -18.50
C SER A 236 4.91 -13.06 -18.92
N HIS A 237 4.60 -13.97 -18.00
CA HIS A 237 4.29 -15.37 -18.32
C HIS A 237 2.86 -15.55 -18.83
N LEU A 238 1.97 -14.59 -18.59
CA LEU A 238 0.60 -14.64 -19.09
C LEU A 238 0.61 -14.53 -20.61
N ARG A 239 -0.27 -15.27 -21.28
CA ARG A 239 -0.40 -15.18 -22.74
C ARG A 239 -1.00 -13.83 -23.16
N GLY A 240 -0.48 -13.27 -24.24
CA GLY A 240 -0.94 -12.02 -24.83
C GLY A 240 -2.30 -12.13 -25.52
N GLU A 241 -2.82 -10.99 -25.96
CA GLU A 241 -4.08 -10.92 -26.68
C GLU A 241 -4.03 -11.75 -27.98
N GLY A 242 -5.09 -12.52 -28.24
CA GLY A 242 -5.21 -13.29 -29.47
C GLY A 242 -4.55 -14.68 -29.45
N GLU A 243 -3.72 -14.99 -28.44
CA GLU A 243 -3.13 -16.32 -28.25
C GLU A 243 -4.20 -17.39 -27.95
N SER A 244 -3.94 -18.65 -28.33
CA SER A 244 -4.94 -19.73 -28.25
C SER A 244 -5.27 -20.16 -26.81
N LEU A 245 -6.54 -20.55 -26.58
CA LEU A 245 -7.01 -21.18 -25.34
C LEU A 245 -7.20 -22.69 -25.49
N SER A 246 -6.99 -23.45 -24.41
CA SER A 246 -7.12 -24.92 -24.40
C SER A 246 -8.55 -25.41 -24.69
N GLY A 247 -9.56 -24.64 -24.28
CA GLY A 247 -10.98 -24.92 -24.55
C GLY A 247 -11.47 -24.44 -25.91
N GLY A 248 -10.59 -23.92 -26.77
CA GLY A 248 -10.94 -23.19 -27.99
C GLY A 248 -11.17 -21.69 -27.72
N GLY A 249 -11.01 -20.87 -28.76
CA GLY A 249 -11.08 -19.40 -28.66
C GLY A 249 -9.71 -18.75 -28.47
N LYS A 250 -9.72 -17.44 -28.16
CA LYS A 250 -8.53 -16.59 -28.05
C LYS A 250 -8.50 -15.88 -26.69
N SER A 251 -7.29 -15.66 -26.19
CA SER A 251 -7.02 -14.89 -24.98
C SER A 251 -7.42 -13.43 -25.16
N SER A 252 -7.89 -12.81 -24.07
CA SER A 252 -8.11 -11.37 -23.95
C SER A 252 -6.84 -10.57 -23.61
N GLY A 253 -5.69 -11.24 -23.52
CA GLY A 253 -4.42 -10.63 -23.09
C GLY A 253 -4.36 -10.32 -21.60
N LEU A 254 -3.20 -9.83 -21.15
CA LEU A 254 -2.93 -9.58 -19.74
C LEU A 254 -3.69 -8.35 -19.21
N MET A 255 -3.99 -7.38 -20.08
CA MET A 255 -4.54 -6.07 -19.69
C MET A 255 -5.91 -6.19 -19.02
N GLY A 256 -6.74 -7.14 -19.43
CA GLY A 256 -8.01 -7.43 -18.77
C GLY A 256 -7.83 -7.87 -17.32
N PHE A 257 -6.84 -8.73 -17.04
CA PHE A 257 -6.54 -9.20 -15.69
C PHE A 257 -5.88 -8.12 -14.84
N LEU A 258 -5.01 -7.29 -15.41
CA LEU A 258 -4.43 -6.16 -14.69
C LEU A 258 -5.51 -5.17 -14.22
N LYS A 259 -6.52 -4.90 -15.04
CA LYS A 259 -7.67 -4.06 -14.67
C LYS A 259 -8.48 -4.67 -13.52
N ILE A 260 -8.63 -6.00 -13.46
CA ILE A 260 -9.25 -6.68 -12.32
C ILE A 260 -8.40 -6.49 -11.05
N GLY A 261 -7.10 -6.73 -11.16
CA GLY A 261 -6.15 -6.58 -10.06
C GLY A 261 -6.08 -5.17 -9.48
N ASP A 262 -6.07 -4.16 -10.35
CA ASP A 262 -6.15 -2.75 -9.98
C ASP A 262 -7.39 -2.45 -9.14
N ARG A 263 -8.57 -2.91 -9.59
CA ARG A 263 -9.82 -2.74 -8.82
C ARG A 263 -9.81 -3.48 -7.50
N ALA A 264 -9.27 -4.70 -7.47
CA ALA A 264 -9.14 -5.47 -6.23
C ALA A 264 -8.23 -4.74 -5.22
N ALA A 265 -7.08 -4.22 -5.65
CA ALA A 265 -6.17 -3.45 -4.81
C ALA A 265 -6.83 -2.16 -4.28
N GLY A 266 -7.55 -1.42 -5.13
CA GLY A 266 -8.24 -0.19 -4.73
C GLY A 266 -9.36 -0.40 -3.70
N ALA A 267 -10.02 -1.57 -3.73
CA ALA A 267 -11.11 -1.91 -2.81
C ALA A 267 -10.62 -2.31 -1.40
N ILE A 268 -9.36 -2.73 -1.26
CA ILE A 268 -8.85 -3.29 0.00
C ILE A 268 -8.08 -2.23 0.80
N LYS A 269 -8.54 -1.97 2.03
CA LYS A 269 -7.83 -1.10 2.98
C LYS A 269 -6.78 -1.89 3.75
N SER A 270 -5.53 -1.43 3.67
CA SER A 270 -4.38 -2.18 4.13
C SER A 270 -4.12 -2.04 5.63
N GLY A 271 -3.86 -3.16 6.31
CA GLY A 271 -3.55 -3.20 7.75
C GLY A 271 -4.70 -2.81 8.67
N GLY A 272 -5.94 -2.79 8.18
CA GLY A 272 -7.11 -2.28 8.94
C GLY A 272 -7.07 -0.78 9.21
N THR A 273 -6.23 -0.03 8.46
CA THR A 273 -6.12 1.44 8.53
C THR A 273 -6.68 2.07 7.25
N THR A 274 -6.64 3.40 7.11
CA THR A 274 -7.07 4.11 5.90
C THR A 274 -6.10 3.98 4.71
N ARG A 275 -5.01 3.21 4.82
CA ARG A 275 -3.97 3.07 3.78
C ARG A 275 -4.47 2.24 2.60
N ARG A 276 -4.17 2.65 1.36
CA ARG A 276 -4.39 1.86 0.14
C ARG A 276 -3.44 0.66 0.07
N ALA A 277 -3.86 -0.43 -0.57
CA ALA A 277 -2.97 -1.52 -0.92
C ALA A 277 -1.83 -1.02 -1.83
N ALA A 278 -0.64 -1.63 -1.71
CA ALA A 278 0.50 -1.31 -2.56
C ALA A 278 0.80 -2.52 -3.45
N LYS A 279 0.69 -2.32 -4.76
CA LYS A 279 0.88 -3.36 -5.77
C LYS A 279 1.95 -2.93 -6.79
N MET A 280 2.81 -3.86 -7.20
CA MET A 280 3.70 -3.73 -8.36
C MET A 280 3.29 -4.70 -9.46
N VAL A 281 3.21 -4.18 -10.68
CA VAL A 281 2.98 -4.95 -11.90
C VAL A 281 4.20 -4.79 -12.79
N ILE A 282 4.82 -5.92 -13.13
CA ILE A 282 6.01 -5.96 -13.99
C ILE A 282 5.66 -6.68 -15.29
N VAL A 283 6.08 -6.10 -16.43
CA VAL A 283 5.96 -6.72 -17.76
C VAL A 283 7.29 -6.57 -18.51
N ASP A 284 7.75 -7.65 -19.12
CA ASP A 284 9.01 -7.73 -19.86
C ASP A 284 8.84 -7.03 -21.22
N ALA A 285 9.90 -6.38 -21.69
CA ALA A 285 9.86 -5.53 -22.89
C ALA A 285 9.55 -6.28 -24.21
N ASP A 286 9.63 -7.61 -24.22
CA ASP A 286 9.31 -8.48 -25.35
C ASP A 286 7.87 -9.05 -25.29
N HIS A 287 7.07 -8.66 -24.30
CA HIS A 287 5.71 -9.17 -24.18
C HIS A 287 4.79 -8.64 -25.31
N PRO A 288 3.91 -9.45 -25.93
CA PRO A 288 2.99 -9.00 -27.00
C PRO A 288 2.15 -7.77 -26.64
N ASP A 289 1.66 -7.72 -25.42
CA ASP A 289 0.81 -6.62 -24.90
C ASP A 289 1.62 -5.40 -24.36
N ILE A 290 2.95 -5.36 -24.53
CA ILE A 290 3.82 -4.36 -23.87
C ILE A 290 3.45 -2.91 -24.23
N GLN A 291 3.08 -2.66 -25.48
CA GLN A 291 2.74 -1.31 -25.94
C GLN A 291 1.46 -0.78 -25.28
N GLU A 292 0.45 -1.64 -25.08
CA GLU A 292 -0.76 -1.26 -24.34
C GLU A 292 -0.43 -1.02 -22.86
N PHE A 293 0.41 -1.87 -22.26
CA PHE A 293 0.83 -1.73 -20.88
C PHE A 293 1.57 -0.41 -20.59
N ILE A 294 2.54 -0.03 -21.44
CA ILE A 294 3.29 1.23 -21.31
C ILE A 294 2.35 2.44 -21.36
N ASN A 295 1.44 2.46 -22.33
CA ASN A 295 0.55 3.59 -22.57
C ASN A 295 -0.70 3.61 -21.67
N TRP A 296 -0.94 2.54 -20.90
CA TRP A 296 -2.19 2.33 -20.17
C TRP A 296 -2.53 3.52 -19.26
N LYS A 297 -1.65 3.90 -18.35
CA LYS A 297 -1.93 4.98 -17.40
C LYS A 297 -2.07 6.34 -18.09
N VAL A 298 -1.25 6.62 -19.11
CA VAL A 298 -1.35 7.87 -19.90
C VAL A 298 -2.76 8.03 -20.49
N LEU A 299 -3.30 6.96 -21.06
CA LEU A 299 -4.65 6.96 -21.64
C LEU A 299 -5.73 7.12 -20.56
N GLU A 300 -5.53 6.58 -19.35
CA GLU A 300 -6.46 6.74 -18.23
C GLU A 300 -6.44 8.18 -17.67
N GLU A 301 -5.27 8.83 -17.61
CA GLU A 301 -5.15 10.27 -17.27
C GLU A 301 -5.91 11.16 -18.27
N GLN A 302 -5.79 10.86 -19.56
CA GLN A 302 -6.54 11.57 -20.60
C GLN A 302 -8.06 11.41 -20.44
N LYS A 303 -8.53 10.25 -19.96
CA LYS A 303 -9.95 10.03 -19.62
C LYS A 303 -10.37 10.88 -18.43
N VAL A 304 -9.57 10.95 -17.36
CA VAL A 304 -9.85 11.82 -16.20
C VAL A 304 -9.98 13.28 -16.65
N ALA A 305 -9.02 13.78 -17.43
CA ALA A 305 -9.05 15.14 -17.96
C ALA A 305 -10.33 15.41 -18.78
N SER A 306 -10.74 14.44 -19.60
CA SER A 306 -11.95 14.53 -20.41
C SER A 306 -13.22 14.53 -19.56
N ILE A 307 -13.28 13.70 -18.52
CA ILE A 307 -14.42 13.63 -17.57
C ILE A 307 -14.57 14.95 -16.81
N VAL A 308 -13.47 15.48 -16.26
CA VAL A 308 -13.45 16.73 -15.51
C VAL A 308 -13.86 17.92 -16.38
N ALA A 309 -13.26 18.05 -17.57
CA ALA A 309 -13.61 19.11 -18.51
C ALA A 309 -15.08 18.99 -18.96
N GLY A 310 -15.51 17.77 -19.30
CA GLY A 310 -16.87 17.48 -19.74
C GLY A 310 -17.91 17.79 -18.67
N SER A 311 -17.68 17.42 -17.41
CA SER A 311 -18.64 17.65 -16.32
C SER A 311 -18.82 19.14 -16.02
N LYS A 312 -17.73 19.91 -16.00
CA LYS A 312 -17.79 21.37 -15.75
C LYS A 312 -18.47 22.09 -16.91
N MET A 313 -18.20 21.67 -18.14
CA MET A 313 -18.88 22.19 -19.34
C MET A 313 -20.38 21.87 -19.32
N HIS A 314 -20.76 20.66 -18.87
CA HIS A 314 -22.17 20.30 -18.70
C HIS A 314 -22.88 21.23 -17.73
N GLU A 315 -22.33 21.42 -16.53
CA GLU A 315 -22.92 22.31 -15.54
C GLU A 315 -23.07 23.75 -16.06
N GLU A 316 -22.01 24.29 -16.67
CA GLU A 316 -22.02 25.65 -17.22
C GLU A 316 -23.08 25.84 -18.30
N LYS A 317 -23.12 24.95 -19.31
CA LYS A 317 -24.03 25.12 -20.46
C LYS A 317 -25.49 24.86 -20.09
N LEU A 318 -25.76 23.90 -19.21
CA LEU A 318 -27.12 23.63 -18.76
C LEU A 318 -27.67 24.80 -17.93
N ASN A 319 -26.87 25.41 -17.06
CA ASN A 319 -27.27 26.62 -16.33
C ASN A 319 -27.34 27.86 -17.25
N GLY A 320 -26.53 27.91 -18.31
CA GLY A 320 -26.65 28.94 -19.36
C GLY A 320 -28.01 28.92 -20.07
N ILE A 321 -28.61 27.74 -20.27
CA ILE A 321 -29.97 27.61 -20.81
C ILE A 321 -31.00 28.17 -19.83
N PHE A 322 -30.92 27.84 -18.53
CA PHE A 322 -31.80 28.43 -17.52
C PHE A 322 -31.67 29.96 -17.46
N ALA A 323 -30.43 30.47 -17.54
CA ALA A 323 -30.18 31.90 -17.55
C ALA A 323 -30.85 32.60 -18.75
N ALA A 324 -30.74 32.02 -19.96
CA ALA A 324 -31.35 32.56 -21.17
C ALA A 324 -32.89 32.62 -21.07
N ILE A 325 -33.52 31.60 -20.48
CA ILE A 325 -34.96 31.59 -20.21
C ILE A 325 -35.32 32.67 -19.18
N ARG A 326 -34.55 32.81 -18.10
CA ARG A 326 -34.81 33.78 -17.03
C ARG A 326 -34.67 35.23 -17.49
N THR A 327 -33.77 35.51 -18.43
CA THR A 327 -33.54 36.86 -18.96
C THR A 327 -34.52 37.25 -20.07
N TRP A 328 -35.46 36.38 -20.43
CA TRP A 328 -36.48 36.67 -21.43
C TRP A 328 -37.45 37.75 -20.94
N ASP A 329 -37.67 38.78 -21.76
CA ASP A 329 -38.53 39.93 -21.48
C ASP A 329 -39.81 39.96 -22.33
N GLY A 330 -40.04 38.93 -23.15
CA GLY A 330 -41.25 38.74 -23.96
C GLY A 330 -42.35 37.97 -23.24
N ALA A 331 -43.27 37.38 -24.01
CA ALA A 331 -44.39 36.62 -23.44
C ALA A 331 -43.89 35.37 -22.68
N GLU A 332 -44.45 35.11 -21.50
CA GLU A 332 -44.03 34.00 -20.63
C GLU A 332 -44.14 32.63 -21.32
N ALA A 333 -45.16 32.43 -22.15
CA ALA A 333 -45.36 31.21 -22.92
C ALA A 333 -44.23 30.93 -23.93
N ASP A 334 -43.57 31.99 -24.41
CA ASP A 334 -42.53 31.92 -25.44
C ASP A 334 -41.13 31.74 -24.85
N ALA A 335 -40.97 31.92 -23.52
CA ALA A 335 -39.68 31.84 -22.84
C ALA A 335 -38.96 30.51 -23.07
N TYR A 336 -39.72 29.43 -23.29
CA TYR A 336 -39.25 28.05 -23.46
C TYR A 336 -39.23 27.57 -24.91
N ASP A 337 -39.57 28.44 -25.88
CA ASP A 337 -39.55 28.12 -27.31
C ASP A 337 -38.32 28.76 -27.98
N PRO A 338 -37.34 27.96 -28.44
CA PRO A 338 -36.16 28.49 -29.11
C PRO A 338 -36.45 29.11 -30.49
N VAL A 339 -37.66 28.99 -31.04
CA VAL A 339 -38.07 29.73 -32.24
C VAL A 339 -38.43 31.18 -31.89
N ALA A 340 -39.02 31.41 -30.72
CA ALA A 340 -39.44 32.73 -30.26
C ALA A 340 -38.37 33.44 -29.42
N ASN A 341 -37.64 32.68 -28.60
CA ASN A 341 -36.58 33.18 -27.73
C ASN A 341 -35.19 32.97 -28.37
N GLU A 342 -34.65 34.02 -29.01
CA GLU A 342 -33.34 33.96 -29.69
C GLU A 342 -32.16 33.80 -28.72
N THR A 343 -32.26 34.25 -27.47
CA THR A 343 -31.19 34.03 -26.47
C THR A 343 -31.17 32.56 -26.04
N LEU A 344 -32.34 31.94 -25.86
CA LEU A 344 -32.47 30.50 -25.63
C LEU A 344 -31.94 29.67 -26.80
N LYS A 345 -32.30 30.04 -28.03
CA LYS A 345 -31.79 29.41 -29.25
C LYS A 345 -30.27 29.43 -29.33
N THR A 346 -29.68 30.58 -28.98
CA THR A 346 -28.22 30.75 -28.91
C THR A 346 -27.61 29.85 -27.84
N ALA A 347 -28.16 29.85 -26.62
CA ALA A 347 -27.69 29.00 -25.53
C ALA A 347 -27.76 27.50 -25.88
N ILE A 348 -28.84 27.04 -26.53
CA ILE A 348 -28.98 25.66 -27.01
C ILE A 348 -27.94 25.35 -28.09
N ARG A 349 -27.72 26.26 -29.04
CA ARG A 349 -26.70 26.09 -30.08
C ARG A 349 -25.30 25.99 -29.48
N ASP A 350 -24.98 26.83 -28.50
CA ASP A 350 -23.69 26.85 -27.83
C ASP A 350 -23.48 25.58 -26.99
N ALA A 351 -24.53 25.06 -26.33
CA ALA A 351 -24.48 23.77 -25.64
C ALA A 351 -24.22 22.61 -26.63
N LYS A 352 -24.92 22.58 -27.77
CA LYS A 352 -24.69 21.56 -28.81
C LYS A 352 -23.28 21.65 -29.41
N LYS A 353 -22.75 22.86 -29.57
CA LYS A 353 -21.40 23.11 -30.12
C LYS A 353 -20.30 22.47 -29.27
N VAL A 354 -20.52 22.35 -27.95
CA VAL A 354 -19.58 21.69 -27.01
C VAL A 354 -20.02 20.27 -26.63
N ALA A 355 -20.82 19.64 -27.49
CA ALA A 355 -21.25 18.24 -27.36
C ALA A 355 -22.10 17.90 -26.12
N ILE A 356 -22.86 18.86 -25.57
CA ILE A 356 -23.89 18.54 -24.57
C ILE A 356 -24.99 17.69 -25.22
N PRO A 357 -25.31 16.50 -24.68
CA PRO A 357 -26.31 15.63 -25.28
C PRO A 357 -27.70 16.28 -25.33
N GLU A 358 -28.41 16.08 -26.44
CA GLU A 358 -29.74 16.68 -26.65
C GLU A 358 -30.75 16.26 -25.57
N THR A 359 -30.60 15.07 -25.01
CA THR A 359 -31.43 14.55 -23.91
C THR A 359 -31.32 15.41 -22.65
N TYR A 360 -30.14 15.95 -22.34
CA TYR A 360 -29.94 16.85 -21.20
C TYR A 360 -30.48 18.25 -21.49
N ILE A 361 -30.29 18.76 -22.71
CA ILE A 361 -30.88 20.04 -23.15
C ILE A 361 -32.41 19.98 -23.01
N LYS A 362 -33.04 18.90 -23.51
CA LYS A 362 -34.48 18.68 -23.38
C LYS A 362 -34.91 18.62 -21.91
N ARG A 363 -34.17 17.88 -21.07
CA ARG A 363 -34.45 17.78 -19.63
C ARG A 363 -34.45 19.15 -18.95
N VAL A 364 -33.48 20.01 -19.26
CA VAL A 364 -33.42 21.38 -18.72
C VAL A 364 -34.61 22.21 -19.15
N LEU A 365 -35.02 22.15 -20.42
CA LEU A 365 -36.23 22.84 -20.89
C LEU A 365 -37.49 22.37 -20.15
N ASP A 366 -37.61 21.06 -19.92
CA ASP A 366 -38.73 20.49 -19.19
C ASP A 366 -38.73 20.88 -17.70
N TYR A 367 -37.55 20.97 -17.07
CA TYR A 367 -37.41 21.48 -15.70
C TYR A 367 -37.71 22.96 -15.60
N ALA A 368 -37.27 23.77 -16.56
CA ALA A 368 -37.60 25.18 -16.61
C ALA A 368 -39.12 25.40 -16.68
N ARG A 369 -39.84 24.61 -17.49
CA ARG A 369 -41.33 24.65 -17.55
C ARG A 369 -42.00 24.27 -16.23
N GLN A 370 -41.33 23.50 -15.39
CA GLN A 370 -41.81 23.11 -14.06
C GLN A 370 -41.45 24.15 -12.98
N GLY A 371 -40.81 25.26 -13.34
CA GLY A 371 -40.45 26.35 -12.43
C GLY A 371 -39.05 26.25 -11.81
N HIS A 372 -38.22 25.30 -12.24
CA HIS A 372 -36.81 25.27 -11.82
C HIS A 372 -36.02 26.39 -12.49
N THR A 373 -35.05 26.96 -11.77
CA THR A 373 -34.26 28.12 -12.23
C THR A 373 -32.77 27.82 -12.39
N SER A 374 -32.33 26.62 -12.00
CA SER A 374 -30.96 26.12 -12.12
C SER A 374 -30.98 24.60 -12.03
N ILE A 375 -29.85 23.98 -12.37
CA ILE A 375 -29.59 22.56 -12.13
C ILE A 375 -28.20 22.42 -11.52
N GLU A 376 -28.12 21.58 -10.49
CA GLU A 376 -26.84 21.08 -10.00
C GLU A 376 -26.47 19.85 -10.83
N PHE A 377 -25.34 19.92 -11.52
CA PHE A 377 -24.79 18.80 -12.25
C PHE A 377 -23.48 18.39 -11.57
N PRO A 378 -23.31 17.13 -11.13
CA PRO A 378 -22.08 16.70 -10.47
C PRO A 378 -20.86 17.05 -11.31
N THR A 379 -19.94 17.82 -10.73
CA THR A 379 -18.65 18.11 -11.35
C THR A 379 -17.55 17.33 -10.68
N TYR A 380 -16.55 16.99 -11.49
CA TYR A 380 -15.37 16.29 -11.03
C TYR A 380 -14.15 17.21 -11.01
N ASP A 381 -13.12 16.78 -10.30
CA ASP A 381 -11.81 17.44 -10.26
C ASP A 381 -10.68 16.42 -10.47
N THR A 382 -9.47 16.96 -10.53
CA THR A 382 -8.24 16.21 -10.77
C THR A 382 -7.50 15.89 -9.47
N ASP A 383 -8.16 15.95 -8.31
CA ASP A 383 -7.55 15.41 -7.09
C ASP A 383 -7.45 13.88 -7.22
N TRP A 384 -6.36 13.31 -6.72
CA TRP A 384 -6.04 11.89 -6.90
C TRP A 384 -7.00 10.97 -6.14
N ASP A 385 -7.73 11.51 -5.14
CA ASP A 385 -8.77 10.82 -4.39
C ASP A 385 -10.19 11.12 -4.93
N SER A 386 -10.30 11.83 -6.05
CA SER A 386 -11.58 12.21 -6.63
C SER A 386 -12.35 11.02 -7.23
N GLU A 387 -13.66 11.21 -7.42
CA GLU A 387 -14.50 10.22 -8.09
C GLU A 387 -14.07 9.99 -9.54
N ALA A 388 -13.51 10.99 -10.23
CA ALA A 388 -13.01 10.82 -11.59
C ALA A 388 -11.82 9.84 -11.63
N TYR A 389 -10.82 10.01 -10.76
CA TYR A 389 -9.73 9.04 -10.64
C TYR A 389 -10.23 7.66 -10.19
N SER A 390 -11.21 7.62 -9.30
CA SER A 390 -11.85 6.38 -8.86
C SER A 390 -12.61 5.67 -9.99
N SER A 391 -12.96 6.36 -11.09
CA SER A 391 -13.70 5.79 -12.22
C SER A 391 -12.80 5.16 -13.30
N VAL A 392 -11.51 5.52 -13.34
CA VAL A 392 -10.53 4.99 -14.30
C VAL A 392 -9.73 3.82 -13.72
N SER A 393 -8.90 3.18 -14.54
CA SER A 393 -8.10 2.01 -14.16
C SER A 393 -6.60 2.31 -14.09
N GLY A 394 -5.82 1.41 -13.49
CA GLY A 394 -4.36 1.51 -13.40
C GLY A 394 -3.86 2.48 -12.33
N GLN A 395 -4.71 2.89 -11.40
CA GLN A 395 -4.38 3.90 -10.38
C GLN A 395 -3.95 3.29 -9.03
N ASN A 396 -4.07 1.96 -8.88
CA ASN A 396 -3.81 1.24 -7.63
C ASN A 396 -2.60 0.29 -7.73
N SER A 397 -1.78 0.42 -8.76
CA SER A 397 -0.49 -0.26 -8.90
C SER A 397 0.60 0.69 -9.36
N ASN A 398 1.83 0.42 -8.94
CA ASN A 398 3.02 0.86 -9.64
C ASN A 398 3.25 -0.08 -10.82
N ASN A 399 3.63 0.46 -11.97
CA ASN A 399 3.91 -0.31 -13.16
C ASN A 399 5.40 -0.19 -13.48
N SER A 400 6.03 -1.29 -13.87
CA SER A 400 7.41 -1.26 -14.35
C SER A 400 7.56 -2.16 -15.56
N ILE A 401 8.36 -1.69 -16.53
CA ILE A 401 8.85 -2.57 -17.58
C ILE A 401 10.18 -3.16 -17.16
N ARG A 402 10.41 -4.41 -17.55
CA ARG A 402 11.66 -5.11 -17.32
C ARG A 402 12.40 -5.26 -18.65
N VAL A 403 13.63 -4.77 -18.69
CA VAL A 403 14.46 -4.68 -19.89
C VAL A 403 15.73 -5.50 -19.72
N THR A 404 16.21 -6.07 -20.81
CA THR A 404 17.52 -6.75 -20.91
C THR A 404 18.56 -5.82 -21.53
N ASP A 405 19.83 -6.14 -21.34
CA ASP A 405 20.95 -5.50 -22.00
C ASP A 405 20.82 -5.64 -23.54
N ALA A 406 20.25 -6.75 -24.02
CA ALA A 406 19.96 -6.96 -25.44
C ALA A 406 18.92 -5.95 -25.98
N PHE A 407 17.85 -5.68 -25.23
CA PHE A 407 16.89 -4.65 -25.59
C PHE A 407 17.53 -3.26 -25.62
N LEU A 408 18.28 -2.90 -24.59
CA LEU A 408 18.97 -1.61 -24.52
C LEU A 408 19.98 -1.44 -25.66
N LYS A 409 20.66 -2.53 -26.05
CA LYS A 409 21.54 -2.54 -27.22
C LYS A 409 20.76 -2.32 -28.52
N ALA A 410 19.59 -2.96 -28.67
CA ALA A 410 18.72 -2.73 -29.81
C ALA A 410 18.22 -1.28 -29.90
N VAL A 411 17.94 -0.63 -28.76
CA VAL A 411 17.59 0.81 -28.70
C VAL A 411 18.75 1.69 -29.19
N GLU A 412 19.97 1.42 -28.71
CA GLU A 412 21.18 2.13 -29.14
C GLU A 412 21.39 2.02 -30.65
N ASP A 413 21.24 0.81 -31.19
CA ASP A 413 21.53 0.48 -32.58
C ASP A 413 20.37 0.77 -33.56
N ASP A 414 19.23 1.30 -33.08
CA ASP A 414 17.99 1.51 -33.87
C ASP A 414 17.45 0.22 -34.52
N ALA A 415 17.67 -0.90 -33.83
CA ALA A 415 17.33 -2.22 -34.33
C ALA A 415 15.84 -2.54 -34.12
N ASP A 416 15.42 -3.59 -34.81
CA ASP A 416 14.10 -4.19 -34.62
C ASP A 416 14.08 -5.00 -33.32
N TRP A 417 12.90 -5.09 -32.71
CA TRP A 417 12.63 -5.84 -31.49
C TRP A 417 11.38 -6.68 -31.66
N ASP A 418 11.49 -7.97 -31.39
CA ASP A 418 10.39 -8.92 -31.53
C ASP A 418 9.60 -9.03 -30.23
N LEU A 419 8.28 -8.94 -30.35
CA LEU A 419 7.33 -9.25 -29.29
C LEU A 419 6.87 -10.71 -29.45
N ILE A 420 6.99 -11.50 -28.39
CA ILE A 420 6.99 -12.97 -28.47
C ILE A 420 5.80 -13.59 -27.75
N ASN A 421 4.99 -14.37 -28.46
CA ASN A 421 3.86 -15.13 -27.90
C ASN A 421 4.32 -16.12 -26.83
N ARG A 422 3.62 -16.17 -25.69
CA ARG A 422 4.04 -17.01 -24.54
C ARG A 422 3.67 -18.48 -24.69
N LYS A 423 2.71 -18.82 -25.55
CA LYS A 423 2.28 -20.22 -25.74
C LYS A 423 3.16 -21.03 -26.69
N ASP A 424 3.64 -20.42 -27.76
CA ASP A 424 4.36 -21.13 -28.83
C ASP A 424 5.72 -20.51 -29.18
N GLY A 425 6.07 -19.37 -28.60
CA GLY A 425 7.34 -18.67 -28.85
C GLY A 425 7.42 -18.01 -30.23
N THR A 426 6.32 -17.93 -30.97
CA THR A 426 6.28 -17.26 -32.28
C THR A 426 6.30 -15.74 -32.11
N ILE A 427 6.79 -15.04 -33.12
CA ILE A 427 6.77 -13.56 -33.15
C ILE A 427 5.32 -13.11 -33.36
N ALA A 428 4.80 -12.39 -32.38
CA ALA A 428 3.50 -11.73 -32.45
C ALA A 428 3.57 -10.48 -33.33
N LYS A 429 4.62 -9.67 -33.14
CA LYS A 429 4.85 -8.40 -33.83
C LYS A 429 6.32 -8.00 -33.70
N THR A 430 6.88 -7.41 -34.74
CA THR A 430 8.19 -6.74 -34.69
C THR A 430 7.99 -5.23 -34.63
N VAL A 431 8.69 -4.55 -33.72
CA VAL A 431 8.65 -3.09 -33.54
C VAL A 431 10.06 -2.51 -33.60
N LYS A 432 10.21 -1.19 -33.73
CA LYS A 432 11.50 -0.54 -33.49
C LYS A 432 11.76 -0.44 -31.99
N ALA A 433 12.94 -0.90 -31.56
CA ALA A 433 13.31 -0.83 -30.14
C ALA A 433 13.29 0.62 -29.64
N ARG A 434 13.77 1.56 -30.46
CA ARG A 434 13.78 2.99 -30.14
C ARG A 434 12.39 3.58 -30.00
N ASP A 435 11.46 3.25 -30.89
CA ASP A 435 10.07 3.71 -30.77
C ASP A 435 9.43 3.22 -29.47
N LEU A 436 9.66 1.95 -29.11
CA LEU A 436 9.18 1.41 -27.83
C LEU A 436 9.81 2.10 -26.63
N TRP A 437 11.10 2.45 -26.70
CA TRP A 437 11.78 3.20 -25.64
C TRP A 437 11.29 4.65 -25.53
N ASP A 438 10.99 5.29 -26.66
CA ASP A 438 10.41 6.63 -26.70
C ASP A 438 8.99 6.64 -26.11
N ASP A 439 8.17 5.62 -26.36
CA ASP A 439 6.87 5.42 -25.70
C ASP A 439 7.02 5.35 -24.17
N VAL A 440 8.03 4.63 -23.68
CA VAL A 440 8.32 4.52 -22.24
C VAL A 440 8.74 5.88 -21.66
N GLY A 441 9.64 6.60 -22.35
CA GLY A 441 10.07 7.92 -21.93
C GLY A 441 8.91 8.93 -21.90
N HIS A 442 8.03 8.89 -22.91
CA HIS A 442 6.85 9.73 -22.96
C HIS A 442 5.88 9.40 -21.82
N ALA A 443 5.58 8.12 -21.59
CA ALA A 443 4.68 7.69 -20.53
C ALA A 443 5.20 8.07 -19.14
N ALA A 444 6.49 7.81 -18.86
CA ALA A 444 7.12 8.18 -17.60
C ALA A 444 7.09 9.71 -17.37
N TRP A 445 7.27 10.52 -18.41
CA TRP A 445 7.10 11.97 -18.30
C TRP A 445 5.63 12.39 -18.07
N ALA A 446 4.69 11.73 -18.75
CA ALA A 446 3.28 12.10 -18.74
C ALA A 446 2.55 11.69 -17.44
N CYS A 447 2.89 10.54 -16.85
CA CYS A 447 2.19 10.00 -15.69
C CYS A 447 3.08 9.31 -14.63
N ALA A 448 4.41 9.45 -14.71
CA ALA A 448 5.39 8.84 -13.79
C ALA A 448 5.50 7.31 -13.84
N ASP A 449 4.85 6.66 -14.80
CA ASP A 449 4.89 5.22 -15.05
C ASP A 449 5.02 4.92 -16.55
N PRO A 450 5.58 3.77 -16.95
CA PRO A 450 6.16 2.73 -16.09
C PRO A 450 7.60 3.07 -15.63
N GLY A 451 7.99 2.54 -14.47
CA GLY A 451 9.39 2.46 -14.05
C GLY A 451 10.20 1.44 -14.86
N ILE A 452 11.51 1.39 -14.64
CA ILE A 452 12.43 0.48 -15.35
C ILE A 452 13.07 -0.51 -14.36
N GLN A 453 13.13 -1.79 -14.75
CA GLN A 453 13.91 -2.83 -14.08
C GLN A 453 14.92 -3.45 -15.06
N TYR A 454 16.20 -3.45 -14.68
CA TYR A 454 17.28 -3.99 -15.49
C TYR A 454 17.49 -5.47 -15.17
N HIS A 455 16.88 -6.35 -15.97
CA HIS A 455 16.85 -7.80 -15.73
C HIS A 455 18.25 -8.40 -15.56
N ASP A 456 19.14 -8.13 -16.51
CA ASP A 456 20.48 -8.74 -16.53
C ASP A 456 21.35 -8.22 -15.39
N THR A 457 21.28 -6.93 -15.08
CA THR A 457 21.98 -6.35 -13.92
C THR A 457 21.46 -6.94 -12.61
N VAL A 458 20.15 -7.09 -12.45
CA VAL A 458 19.56 -7.69 -11.23
C VAL A 458 20.07 -9.13 -11.05
N ASN A 459 20.07 -9.93 -12.11
CA ASN A 459 20.51 -11.32 -12.03
C ASN A 459 22.05 -11.47 -11.93
N ALA A 460 22.83 -10.53 -12.46
CA ALA A 460 24.29 -10.52 -12.32
C ALA A 460 24.76 -10.39 -10.86
N TRP A 461 23.96 -9.73 -10.01
CA TRP A 461 24.23 -9.57 -8.57
C TRP A 461 23.43 -10.56 -7.71
N HIS A 462 22.81 -11.57 -8.33
CA HIS A 462 22.02 -12.56 -7.61
C HIS A 462 22.89 -13.41 -6.69
N THR A 463 22.54 -13.48 -5.41
CA THR A 463 23.28 -14.24 -4.39
C THR A 463 22.92 -15.73 -4.31
N CYS A 464 21.84 -16.18 -4.94
CA CYS A 464 21.43 -17.58 -4.97
C CYS A 464 20.85 -18.03 -6.34
N PRO A 465 21.63 -17.89 -7.44
CA PRO A 465 21.15 -18.15 -8.80
C PRO A 465 20.74 -19.61 -9.07
N GLU A 466 21.25 -20.56 -8.29
CA GLU A 466 20.88 -21.98 -8.41
C GLU A 466 19.43 -22.26 -7.97
N ASP A 467 18.83 -21.36 -7.17
CA ASP A 467 17.45 -21.50 -6.67
C ASP A 467 16.41 -20.90 -7.62
N GLY A 468 16.84 -20.22 -8.68
CA GLY A 468 15.98 -19.66 -9.71
C GLY A 468 16.43 -18.29 -10.19
N GLU A 469 15.73 -17.77 -11.21
CA GLU A 469 15.97 -16.43 -11.74
C GLU A 469 15.13 -15.39 -10.99
N ILE A 470 15.69 -14.20 -10.75
CA ILE A 470 14.92 -13.08 -10.21
C ILE A 470 14.09 -12.46 -11.34
N ARG A 471 12.78 -12.67 -11.27
CA ARG A 471 11.82 -12.17 -12.26
C ARG A 471 11.03 -10.95 -11.80
N GLY A 472 10.92 -10.76 -10.50
CA GLY A 472 10.07 -9.72 -9.91
C GLY A 472 10.78 -8.81 -8.92
N SER A 473 10.01 -7.87 -8.40
CA SER A 473 10.36 -7.03 -7.26
C SER A 473 9.13 -6.82 -6.39
N ASN A 474 9.32 -6.24 -5.21
CA ASN A 474 8.22 -5.71 -4.42
C ASN A 474 7.69 -4.34 -4.95
N PRO A 475 6.64 -3.75 -4.33
CA PRO A 475 6.04 -2.47 -4.74
C PRO A 475 6.98 -1.28 -4.98
N CYS A 476 8.05 -1.15 -4.18
CA CYS A 476 8.94 0.00 -4.24
C CYS A 476 10.27 -0.32 -4.96
N SER A 477 10.40 -1.51 -5.56
CA SER A 477 11.55 -1.92 -6.37
C SER A 477 12.90 -1.96 -5.63
N GLU A 478 12.90 -2.00 -4.30
CA GLU A 478 14.09 -2.09 -3.43
C GLU A 478 14.41 -3.53 -3.00
N TYR A 479 13.46 -4.46 -3.11
CA TYR A 479 13.65 -5.88 -2.87
C TYR A 479 13.52 -6.66 -4.17
N MET A 480 14.65 -7.16 -4.66
CA MET A 480 14.82 -7.97 -5.86
C MET A 480 15.22 -9.39 -5.44
N PHE A 481 14.28 -10.33 -5.53
CA PHE A 481 14.51 -11.70 -5.09
C PHE A 481 13.58 -12.68 -5.81
N LEU A 482 13.70 -13.97 -5.51
CA LEU A 482 12.90 -15.03 -6.10
C LEU A 482 11.40 -14.83 -5.86
N ASP A 483 10.58 -15.39 -6.73
CA ASP A 483 9.13 -15.37 -6.55
C ASP A 483 8.72 -16.14 -5.27
N ASP A 484 7.55 -15.77 -4.74
CA ASP A 484 6.96 -16.33 -3.52
C ASP A 484 7.81 -16.13 -2.25
N THR A 485 8.56 -15.04 -2.21
CA THR A 485 9.38 -14.61 -1.08
C THR A 485 8.86 -13.33 -0.43
N ALA A 486 9.36 -13.05 0.78
CA ALA A 486 8.92 -11.94 1.60
C ALA A 486 10.13 -11.16 2.14
N CYS A 487 9.95 -9.84 2.27
CA CYS A 487 10.96 -8.96 2.83
C CYS A 487 10.49 -8.35 4.15
N ASN A 488 11.32 -8.49 5.18
CA ASN A 488 11.23 -7.76 6.43
C ASN A 488 12.31 -6.68 6.43
N LEU A 489 11.94 -5.46 6.77
CA LEU A 489 12.78 -4.27 6.62
C LEU A 489 12.90 -3.54 7.95
N ALA A 490 14.05 -2.92 8.16
CA ALA A 490 14.27 -1.92 9.19
C ALA A 490 15.13 -0.79 8.62
N SER A 491 14.95 0.41 9.17
CA SER A 491 15.67 1.61 8.75
C SER A 491 16.40 2.21 9.92
N MET A 492 17.64 2.65 9.68
CA MET A 492 18.48 3.37 10.64
C MET A 492 18.44 4.87 10.35
N ASN A 493 18.18 5.69 11.37
CA ASN A 493 18.23 7.13 11.25
C ASN A 493 19.68 7.62 11.42
N LEU A 494 20.38 7.82 10.31
CA LEU A 494 21.81 8.18 10.31
C LEU A 494 22.12 9.47 11.10
N LEU A 495 21.18 10.41 11.18
CA LEU A 495 21.38 11.66 11.94
C LEU A 495 21.52 11.43 13.44
N THR A 496 20.94 10.35 13.98
CA THR A 496 21.10 10.00 15.40
C THR A 496 22.49 9.47 15.76
N PHE A 497 23.29 9.18 14.74
CA PHE A 497 24.70 8.77 14.85
C PHE A 497 25.63 9.90 14.41
N TYR A 498 25.15 11.12 14.19
CA TYR A 498 25.98 12.26 13.84
C TYR A 498 25.99 13.27 14.98
N LYS A 499 27.19 13.57 15.50
CA LYS A 499 27.36 14.46 16.65
C LYS A 499 28.59 15.33 16.48
N ASP A 500 28.44 16.63 16.75
CA ASP A 500 29.56 17.60 16.77
C ASP A 500 30.43 17.63 15.50
N GLY A 501 29.84 17.31 14.33
CA GLY A 501 30.57 17.26 13.07
C GLY A 501 31.08 15.85 12.68
N GLU A 502 30.90 14.84 13.53
CA GLU A 502 31.48 13.51 13.36
C GLU A 502 30.43 12.39 13.40
N PHE A 503 30.59 11.41 12.50
CA PHE A 503 29.77 10.20 12.49
C PHE A 503 30.28 9.17 13.49
N GLN A 504 29.39 8.74 14.39
CA GLN A 504 29.63 7.77 15.45
C GLN A 504 29.51 6.35 14.90
N ALA A 505 30.55 5.89 14.20
CA ALA A 505 30.56 4.60 13.52
C ALA A 505 30.33 3.40 14.45
N ASP A 506 30.93 3.40 15.64
CA ASP A 506 30.80 2.31 16.61
C ASP A 506 29.37 2.14 17.11
N ASP A 507 28.69 3.25 17.41
CA ASP A 507 27.28 3.25 17.81
C ASP A 507 26.38 2.74 16.68
N TYR A 508 26.66 3.16 15.44
CA TYR A 508 25.93 2.69 14.26
C TYR A 508 26.12 1.18 14.03
N MET A 509 27.35 0.67 14.16
CA MET A 509 27.67 -0.75 14.03
C MET A 509 27.00 -1.57 15.15
N HIS A 510 27.04 -1.09 16.39
CA HIS A 510 26.36 -1.73 17.52
C HIS A 510 24.86 -1.82 17.27
N ALA A 511 24.22 -0.71 16.88
CA ALA A 511 22.80 -0.69 16.59
C ALA A 511 22.46 -1.63 15.41
N THR A 512 23.23 -1.59 14.32
CA THR A 512 23.05 -2.47 13.15
C THR A 512 23.09 -3.94 13.55
N ARG A 513 24.07 -4.34 14.38
CA ARG A 513 24.22 -5.72 14.88
C ARG A 513 23.03 -6.23 15.68
N LEU A 514 22.27 -5.34 16.34
CA LEU A 514 21.06 -5.74 17.07
C LEU A 514 19.84 -5.90 16.15
N TRP A 515 19.82 -5.20 15.02
CA TRP A 515 18.72 -5.24 14.05
C TRP A 515 18.87 -6.35 13.00
N THR A 516 20.09 -6.81 12.74
CA THR A 516 20.43 -7.93 11.83
C THR A 516 20.72 -9.20 12.60
#